data_AF-A0A1I4ZB94-F1
#
_entry.id   AF-A0A1I4ZB94-F1
#
_cell.length_a   1.000
_cell.length_b   1.000
_cell.length_c   1.000
_cell.angle_alpha   90.00
_cell.angle_beta   90.00
_cell.angle_gamma   90.00
#
_symmetry.space_group_name_H-M   'P 1'
#
loop_
_entity.id
_entity.type
_entity.pdbx_description
1 polymer ?
#
loop_
_entity_poly.entity_id
_entity_poly.type
_entity_poly.pdbx_seq_one_letter_code
_entity_poly.pdbx_strand_id
1 'polypeptide(L)'
;MQATPPTTVPPRDPNLVMRLSRLGSFHQSRLSFMRILLRRLKAESWTFSRPHFQIDARGVGHAVYTAQGPERAYSLIAFANDLPPEKRSDRVIATEWDATFTLFDGIPTPADLDRLSQNVPRQEAGRVSEQELSLSRANRSVRLWDYVVDCLARGQQPDQARIDDVGYLMRTTAVYGSGKFGAADREKTAHRDEFQAPFQIEMLPAFLTRAFVMDLVEHLAALRAPETAVPLAPNLRRRFGIGNSTGLGMAPFLLNHPALLNNWIAAREEALARIHALPGARPEAAQSFRDFAARARLHATGWQSEHPIQIAKLQDLCADMDRLAEYLQSADLTGNLPWNRLWLWGKPR
;
A
#
# COMPACT_ATOMS: atom_id res chain seq x y z
N MET A 1 -8.57 -9.81 47.55
CA MET A 1 -9.22 -10.04 46.25
C MET A 1 -8.36 -11.02 45.47
N GLN A 2 -8.80 -12.26 45.31
CA GLN A 2 -8.10 -13.24 44.47
C GLN A 2 -8.27 -12.81 43.01
N ALA A 3 -7.16 -12.54 42.32
CA ALA A 3 -7.18 -12.26 40.90
C ALA A 3 -7.74 -13.50 40.17
N THR A 4 -8.87 -13.34 39.49
CA THR A 4 -9.40 -14.36 38.60
C THR A 4 -8.30 -14.74 37.59
N PRO A 5 -7.98 -16.02 37.40
CA PRO A 5 -6.96 -16.42 36.44
C PRO A 5 -7.33 -15.84 35.07
N PRO A 6 -6.34 -15.34 34.29
CA PRO A 6 -6.61 -14.76 32.99
C PRO A 6 -7.34 -15.82 32.14
N THR A 7 -8.49 -15.44 31.58
CA THR A 7 -9.19 -16.30 30.63
C THR A 7 -8.30 -16.47 29.40
N THR A 8 -7.69 -17.64 29.24
CA THR A 8 -6.85 -17.93 28.08
C THR A 8 -7.73 -18.37 26.93
N VAL A 9 -7.83 -17.52 25.90
CA VAL A 9 -8.48 -17.89 24.64
C VAL A 9 -7.40 -18.39 23.69
N PRO A 10 -7.38 -19.69 23.30
CA PRO A 10 -6.34 -20.20 22.44
C PRO A 10 -6.47 -19.66 21.01
N PRO A 11 -5.36 -19.59 20.24
CA PRO A 11 -5.40 -19.44 18.79
C PRO A 11 -6.32 -20.47 18.13
N ARG A 12 -6.94 -20.11 17.00
CA ARG A 12 -7.78 -21.04 16.25
C ARG A 12 -6.94 -22.13 15.56
N ASP A 13 -7.56 -23.28 15.35
CA ASP A 13 -6.94 -24.43 14.69
C ASP A 13 -6.39 -24.05 13.29
N PRO A 14 -5.14 -24.43 12.94
CA PRO A 14 -4.57 -24.20 11.61
C PRO A 14 -5.44 -24.71 10.45
N ASN A 15 -6.12 -25.84 10.60
CA ASN A 15 -7.04 -26.41 9.60
C ASN A 15 -8.25 -25.51 9.33
N LEU A 16 -8.56 -24.61 10.27
CA LEU A 16 -9.57 -23.58 10.07
C LEU A 16 -8.97 -22.35 9.39
N VAL A 17 -7.85 -21.82 9.87
CA VAL A 17 -7.35 -20.49 9.46
C VAL A 17 -6.49 -20.49 8.21
N MET A 18 -5.84 -21.62 7.87
CA MET A 18 -4.95 -21.76 6.72
C MET A 18 -5.67 -22.17 5.42
N ARG A 19 -7.00 -22.02 5.35
CA ARG A 19 -7.78 -22.32 4.14
C ARG A 19 -7.67 -21.19 3.12
N LEU A 20 -7.47 -21.52 1.84
CA LEU A 20 -7.35 -20.54 0.75
C LEU A 20 -8.54 -19.57 0.69
N SER A 21 -9.76 -20.05 0.92
CA SER A 21 -10.97 -19.20 0.94
C SER A 21 -10.92 -18.13 2.04
N ARG A 22 -10.29 -18.42 3.18
CA ARG A 22 -10.10 -17.46 4.28
C ARG A 22 -8.93 -16.53 4.01
N LEU A 23 -7.79 -17.07 3.59
CA LEU A 23 -6.60 -16.27 3.25
C LEU A 23 -6.90 -15.26 2.13
N GLY A 24 -7.62 -15.70 1.09
CA GLY A 24 -8.04 -14.85 -0.03
C GLY A 24 -9.13 -13.82 0.31
N SER A 25 -9.71 -13.88 1.52
CA SER A 25 -10.71 -12.91 1.99
C SER A 25 -10.10 -11.87 2.95
N PHE A 26 -8.77 -11.84 3.09
CA PHE A 26 -8.11 -10.89 3.98
C PHE A 26 -8.11 -9.48 3.38
N HIS A 27 -8.57 -8.54 4.19
CA HIS A 27 -8.38 -7.12 3.96
C HIS A 27 -7.21 -6.59 4.78
N GLN A 28 -6.76 -5.39 4.41
CA GLN A 28 -5.72 -4.69 5.15
C GLN A 28 -6.07 -4.59 6.65
N SER A 29 -5.07 -4.84 7.49
CA SER A 29 -5.20 -4.78 8.94
C SER A 29 -4.04 -3.98 9.53
N ARG A 30 -4.02 -3.83 10.86
CA ARG A 30 -2.86 -3.21 11.54
C ARG A 30 -1.56 -3.96 11.30
N LEU A 31 -1.62 -5.25 10.96
CA LEU A 31 -0.46 -6.09 10.67
C LEU A 31 0.01 -6.04 9.21
N SER A 32 -0.71 -5.32 8.33
CA SER A 32 -0.29 -5.17 6.93
C SER A 32 1.00 -4.36 6.82
N PHE A 33 1.90 -4.75 5.90
CA PHE A 33 3.25 -4.19 5.78
C PHE A 33 3.27 -2.67 5.65
N MET A 34 2.43 -2.10 4.77
CA MET A 34 2.30 -0.64 4.61
C MET A 34 1.78 0.04 5.90
N ARG A 35 0.89 -0.61 6.66
CA ARG A 35 0.36 -0.04 7.92
C ARG A 35 1.42 -0.05 9.02
N ILE A 36 2.30 -1.06 9.04
CA ILE A 36 3.45 -1.11 9.93
C ILE A 36 4.40 0.05 9.59
N LEU A 37 4.77 0.19 8.31
CA LEU A 37 5.62 1.27 7.82
C LEU A 37 5.08 2.65 8.23
N LEU A 38 3.85 2.98 7.82
CA LEU A 38 3.27 4.31 8.07
C LEU A 38 3.18 4.67 9.55
N ARG A 39 2.91 3.69 10.43
CA ARG A 39 2.92 3.94 11.88
C ARG A 39 4.32 4.24 12.39
N ARG A 40 5.33 3.51 11.90
CA ARG A 40 6.72 3.75 12.27
C ARG A 40 7.18 5.13 11.81
N LEU A 41 6.99 5.45 10.52
CA LEU A 41 7.33 6.74 9.94
C LEU A 41 6.74 7.90 10.78
N LYS A 42 5.48 7.75 11.23
CA LYS A 42 4.83 8.75 12.09
C LYS A 42 5.40 8.78 13.52
N ALA A 43 5.61 7.63 14.15
CA ALA A 43 6.09 7.53 15.53
C ALA A 43 7.51 8.07 15.68
N GLU A 44 8.35 7.82 14.68
CA GLU A 44 9.75 8.26 14.62
C GLU A 44 9.91 9.64 13.97
N SER A 45 8.80 10.33 13.66
CA SER A 45 8.81 11.68 13.08
C SER A 45 9.67 11.83 11.82
N TRP A 46 9.61 10.84 10.93
CA TRP A 46 10.31 10.90 9.65
C TRP A 46 9.86 12.13 8.85
N THR A 47 10.81 12.76 8.17
CA THR A 47 10.55 13.91 7.30
C THR A 47 10.78 13.54 5.84
N PHE A 48 10.11 14.26 4.94
CA PHE A 48 10.15 13.98 3.51
C PHE A 48 10.46 15.25 2.76
N SER A 49 11.39 15.17 1.81
CA SER A 49 11.77 16.27 0.94
C SER A 49 11.85 15.82 -0.52
N ARG A 50 11.83 16.79 -1.43
CA ARG A 50 11.93 16.60 -2.87
C ARG A 50 13.07 17.47 -3.41
N PRO A 51 14.34 17.10 -3.15
CA PRO A 51 15.49 17.95 -3.46
C PRO A 51 15.68 18.19 -4.96
N HIS A 52 15.25 17.24 -5.81
CA HIS A 52 15.36 17.35 -7.26
C HIS A 52 14.04 16.98 -7.93
N PHE A 53 13.58 17.83 -8.85
CA PHE A 53 12.46 17.55 -9.73
C PHE A 53 12.74 18.19 -11.09
N GLN A 54 13.44 17.46 -11.96
CA GLN A 54 13.90 17.90 -13.26
C GLN A 54 13.19 17.09 -14.34
N ILE A 55 11.93 17.42 -14.59
CA ILE A 55 11.09 16.76 -15.59
C ILE A 55 10.57 17.81 -16.56
N ASP A 56 10.77 17.57 -17.86
CA ASP A 56 10.38 18.48 -18.94
C ASP A 56 8.88 18.45 -19.24
N ALA A 57 8.44 19.28 -20.19
CA ALA A 57 7.04 19.37 -20.60
C ALA A 57 6.51 18.11 -21.30
N ARG A 58 7.39 17.20 -21.73
CA ARG A 58 7.02 15.88 -22.27
C ARG A 58 6.89 14.83 -21.15
N GLY A 59 7.24 15.18 -19.91
CA GLY A 59 7.28 14.24 -18.80
C GLY A 59 8.52 13.37 -18.79
N VAL A 60 9.61 13.81 -19.44
CA VAL A 60 10.90 13.12 -19.48
C VAL A 60 11.88 13.78 -18.51
N GLY A 61 12.60 12.98 -17.74
CA GLY A 61 13.64 13.47 -16.83
C GLY A 61 13.73 12.65 -15.54
N HIS A 62 14.10 13.28 -14.43
CA HIS A 62 14.22 12.59 -13.16
C HIS A 62 13.75 13.42 -11.96
N ALA A 63 13.40 12.73 -10.88
CA ALA A 63 13.08 13.33 -9.60
C ALA A 63 13.65 12.51 -8.44
N VAL A 64 13.94 13.17 -7.33
CA VAL A 64 14.45 12.55 -6.10
C VAL A 64 13.53 12.92 -4.95
N TYR A 65 13.09 11.92 -4.20
CA TYR A 65 12.33 12.07 -2.96
C TYR A 65 13.11 11.43 -1.83
N THR A 66 13.48 12.21 -0.82
CA THR A 66 14.26 11.72 0.31
C THR A 66 13.36 11.58 1.53
N ALA A 67 13.34 10.37 2.10
CA ALA A 67 12.76 10.06 3.39
C ALA A 67 13.88 10.07 4.43
N GLN A 68 13.84 11.05 5.33
CA GLN A 68 14.81 11.20 6.41
C GLN A 68 14.22 10.62 7.70
N GLY A 69 14.81 9.51 8.16
CA GLY A 69 14.54 8.93 9.47
C GLY A 69 15.49 9.46 10.56
N PRO A 70 15.38 8.91 11.79
CA PRO A 70 16.21 9.34 12.92
C PRO A 70 17.71 9.13 12.70
N GLU A 71 18.09 8.02 12.09
CA GLU A 71 19.50 7.64 11.90
C GLU A 71 19.97 7.71 10.44
N ARG A 72 19.06 7.49 9.48
CA ARG A 72 19.39 7.26 8.07
C ARG A 72 18.43 7.98 7.14
N ALA A 73 18.90 8.25 5.94
CA ALA A 73 18.11 8.77 4.83
C ALA A 73 17.96 7.69 3.76
N TYR A 74 16.82 7.70 3.06
CA TYR A 74 16.56 6.83 1.92
C TYR A 74 15.94 7.65 0.80
N SER A 75 16.45 7.53 -0.41
CA SER A 75 15.99 8.36 -1.53
C SER A 75 15.38 7.54 -2.64
N LEU A 76 14.10 7.78 -2.96
CA LEU A 76 13.53 7.29 -4.20
C LEU A 76 14.05 8.15 -5.34
N ILE A 77 14.75 7.54 -6.29
CA ILE A 77 15.13 8.16 -7.56
C ILE A 77 14.16 7.64 -8.62
N ALA A 78 13.44 8.57 -9.24
CA ALA A 78 12.47 8.30 -10.29
C ALA A 78 13.02 8.80 -11.63
N PHE A 79 13.10 7.93 -12.63
CA PHE A 79 13.38 8.28 -14.02
C PHE A 79 12.08 8.19 -14.81
N ALA A 80 11.61 9.33 -15.29
CA ALA A 80 10.40 9.47 -16.07
C ALA A 80 10.74 9.51 -17.57
N ASN A 81 9.97 8.79 -18.36
CA ASN A 81 10.05 8.74 -19.80
C ASN A 81 8.66 9.05 -20.38
N ASP A 82 8.63 9.42 -21.66
CA ASP A 82 7.40 9.46 -22.43
C ASP A 82 7.38 8.29 -23.40
N LEU A 83 6.36 7.45 -23.27
CA LEU A 83 6.12 6.36 -24.19
C LEU A 83 4.93 6.68 -25.11
N PRO A 84 5.03 6.33 -26.40
CA PRO A 84 3.87 6.25 -27.27
C PRO A 84 2.75 5.37 -26.67
N PRO A 85 1.46 5.75 -26.82
CA PRO A 85 0.35 5.01 -26.23
C PRO A 85 0.34 3.51 -26.55
N GLU A 86 0.72 3.12 -27.78
CA GLU A 86 0.78 1.74 -28.25
C GLU A 86 1.85 0.88 -27.56
N LYS A 87 2.85 1.53 -26.93
CA LYS A 87 3.89 0.86 -26.15
C LYS A 87 3.55 0.77 -24.66
N ARG A 88 2.51 1.49 -24.20
CA ARG A 88 2.06 1.45 -22.80
C ARG A 88 1.29 0.16 -22.56
N SER A 89 1.84 -0.71 -21.73
CA SER A 89 1.22 -1.97 -21.35
C SER A 89 1.20 -2.13 -19.84
N ASP A 90 0.03 -2.46 -19.32
CA ASP A 90 -0.19 -2.77 -17.91
C ASP A 90 0.34 -4.16 -17.52
N ARG A 91 0.87 -4.93 -18.48
CA ARG A 91 1.30 -6.32 -18.27
C ARG A 91 2.74 -6.37 -17.79
N VAL A 92 3.06 -7.39 -16.99
CA VAL A 92 4.42 -7.62 -16.47
C VAL A 92 5.47 -7.85 -17.56
N ILE A 93 5.02 -8.26 -18.75
CA ILE A 93 5.84 -8.51 -19.96
C ILE A 93 6.14 -7.26 -20.79
N ALA A 94 5.72 -6.07 -20.34
CA ALA A 94 6.10 -4.82 -20.98
C ALA A 94 7.63 -4.69 -21.03
N THR A 95 8.17 -4.18 -22.13
CA THR A 95 9.62 -3.98 -22.35
C THR A 95 10.06 -2.53 -22.19
N GLU A 96 9.11 -1.60 -22.09
CA GLU A 96 9.33 -0.18 -21.92
C GLU A 96 8.40 0.34 -20.82
N TRP A 97 8.85 1.35 -20.06
CA TRP A 97 8.09 1.94 -18.96
C TRP A 97 8.09 3.47 -18.94
N ASP A 98 6.92 4.08 -18.66
CA ASP A 98 6.79 5.54 -18.50
C ASP A 98 7.58 6.03 -17.27
N ALA A 99 7.78 5.19 -16.26
CA ALA A 99 8.66 5.50 -15.14
C ALA A 99 9.36 4.26 -14.59
N THR A 100 10.62 4.45 -14.21
CA THR A 100 11.42 3.46 -13.48
C THR A 100 11.98 4.08 -12.21
N PHE A 101 12.17 3.27 -11.19
CA PHE A 101 12.52 3.74 -9.87
C PHE A 101 13.57 2.87 -9.22
N THR A 102 14.38 3.49 -8.37
CA THR A 102 15.21 2.77 -7.40
C THR A 102 15.11 3.43 -6.02
N LEU A 103 15.12 2.63 -4.96
CA LEU A 103 15.32 3.12 -3.59
C LEU A 103 16.81 3.11 -3.29
N PHE A 104 17.40 4.29 -3.18
CA PHE A 104 18.80 4.49 -2.85
C PHE A 104 19.01 4.57 -1.32
N ASP A 105 20.06 3.92 -0.84
CA ASP A 105 20.50 3.93 0.55
C ASP A 105 21.30 5.21 0.84
N GLY A 106 20.60 6.28 1.24
CA GLY A 106 21.19 7.59 1.52
C GLY A 106 20.65 8.71 0.63
N ILE A 107 21.48 9.72 0.42
CA ILE A 107 21.24 10.86 -0.46
C ILE A 107 22.14 10.70 -1.69
N PRO A 108 21.59 10.60 -2.91
CA PRO A 108 22.40 10.35 -4.10
C PRO A 108 23.23 11.57 -4.49
N THR A 109 24.45 11.32 -4.97
CA THR A 109 25.28 12.34 -5.60
C THR A 109 24.91 12.52 -7.07
N PRO A 110 25.34 13.60 -7.74
CA PRO A 110 25.18 13.73 -9.19
C PRO A 110 25.76 12.54 -9.98
N ALA A 111 26.90 11.99 -9.55
CA ALA A 111 27.51 10.82 -10.17
C ALA A 111 26.65 9.56 -10.02
N ASP A 112 25.95 9.41 -8.89
CA ASP A 112 24.97 8.34 -8.71
C ASP A 112 23.79 8.51 -9.66
N LEU A 113 23.25 9.72 -9.80
CA LEU A 113 22.14 9.99 -10.72
C LEU A 113 22.53 9.70 -12.17
N ASP A 114 23.72 10.11 -12.60
CA ASP A 114 24.24 9.84 -13.94
C ASP A 114 24.36 8.33 -14.20
N ARG A 115 25.00 7.60 -13.29
CA ARG A 115 25.15 6.14 -13.36
C ARG A 115 23.79 5.43 -13.40
N LEU A 116 22.87 5.83 -12.54
CA LEU A 116 21.58 5.19 -12.39
C LEU A 116 20.65 5.48 -13.56
N SER A 117 20.75 6.66 -14.18
CA SER A 117 19.99 7.00 -15.39
C SER A 117 20.25 6.04 -16.55
N GLN A 118 21.46 5.48 -16.62
CA GLN A 118 21.87 4.55 -17.67
C GLN A 118 21.47 3.09 -17.38
N ASN A 119 21.11 2.77 -16.13
CA ASN A 119 20.93 1.39 -15.67
C ASN A 119 19.52 1.08 -15.19
N VAL A 120 18.92 1.95 -14.37
CA VAL A 120 17.58 1.72 -13.78
C VAL A 120 16.50 1.58 -14.86
N PRO A 121 16.48 2.40 -15.94
CA PRO A 121 15.50 2.21 -17.02
C PRO A 121 15.65 0.89 -17.79
N ARG A 122 16.84 0.28 -17.80
CA ARG A 122 17.11 -0.97 -18.54
C ARG A 122 16.60 -2.24 -17.84
N GLN A 123 16.20 -2.13 -16.57
CA GLN A 123 15.63 -3.23 -15.77
C GLN A 123 16.49 -4.50 -15.85
N GLU A 124 15.99 -5.59 -16.43
CA GLU A 124 16.71 -6.87 -16.55
C GLU A 124 18.05 -6.77 -17.28
N ALA A 125 18.19 -5.82 -18.21
CA ALA A 125 19.43 -5.54 -18.95
C ALA A 125 20.35 -4.53 -18.25
N GLY A 126 19.88 -3.90 -17.17
CA GLY A 126 20.65 -2.96 -16.35
C GLY A 126 21.26 -3.62 -15.13
N ARG A 127 22.22 -2.96 -14.49
CA ARG A 127 22.77 -3.39 -13.20
C ARG A 127 22.82 -2.22 -12.24
N VAL A 128 22.47 -2.48 -11.01
CA VAL A 128 22.66 -1.56 -9.89
C VAL A 128 23.73 -2.12 -8.97
N SER A 129 23.94 -1.45 -7.84
CA SER A 129 24.90 -1.82 -6.82
C SER A 129 24.19 -2.05 -5.49
N GLU A 130 24.95 -2.45 -4.48
CA GLU A 130 24.44 -2.59 -3.12
C GLU A 130 23.96 -1.26 -2.52
N GLN A 131 24.23 -0.10 -3.14
CA GLN A 131 23.66 1.18 -2.68
C GLN A 131 22.17 1.32 -3.04
N GLU A 132 21.68 0.51 -3.97
CA GLU A 132 20.28 0.47 -4.34
C GLU A 132 19.58 -0.70 -3.63
N LEU A 133 18.55 -0.42 -2.85
CA LEU A 133 17.84 -1.40 -2.01
C LEU A 133 16.71 -2.11 -2.75
N SER A 134 16.08 -1.41 -3.71
CA SER A 134 15.05 -2.00 -4.55
C SER A 134 14.89 -1.26 -5.87
N LEU A 135 14.37 -1.95 -6.88
CA LEU A 135 14.00 -1.38 -8.18
C LEU A 135 12.52 -1.60 -8.45
N SER A 136 11.87 -0.64 -9.09
CA SER A 136 10.51 -0.81 -9.58
C SER A 136 10.27 -0.09 -10.89
N ARG A 137 9.11 -0.34 -11.48
CA ARG A 137 8.69 0.24 -12.76
C ARG A 137 7.19 0.44 -12.80
N ALA A 138 6.75 1.45 -13.53
CA ALA A 138 5.34 1.78 -13.66
C ALA A 138 4.99 2.35 -15.03
N ASN A 139 3.74 2.17 -15.42
CA ASN A 139 3.15 2.76 -16.62
C ASN A 139 1.98 3.67 -16.27
N ARG A 140 1.78 4.71 -17.08
CA ARG A 140 0.66 5.64 -16.97
C ARG A 140 -0.64 4.91 -17.26
N SER A 141 -1.67 5.23 -16.49
CA SER A 141 -3.03 4.74 -16.73
C SER A 141 -3.58 5.36 -18.02
N VAL A 142 -3.80 4.52 -19.03
CA VAL A 142 -4.45 4.94 -20.29
C VAL A 142 -5.89 5.43 -20.07
N ARG A 143 -6.51 5.11 -18.92
CA ARG A 143 -7.90 5.48 -18.59
C ARG A 143 -8.03 6.85 -17.90
N LEU A 144 -7.02 7.27 -17.15
CA LEU A 144 -7.11 8.47 -16.31
C LEU A 144 -6.01 9.51 -16.48
N TRP A 145 -4.82 9.14 -16.98
CA TRP A 145 -3.67 10.05 -16.96
C TRP A 145 -3.95 11.37 -17.69
N ASP A 146 -4.22 11.31 -18.99
CA ASP A 146 -4.43 12.50 -19.82
C ASP A 146 -5.66 13.30 -19.36
N TYR A 147 -6.73 12.59 -18.97
CA TYR A 147 -7.94 13.21 -18.44
C TYR A 147 -7.66 14.07 -17.20
N VAL A 148 -6.87 13.56 -16.25
CA VAL A 148 -6.56 14.32 -15.03
C VAL A 148 -5.64 15.50 -15.34
N VAL A 149 -4.59 15.31 -16.17
CA VAL A 149 -3.74 16.43 -16.60
C VAL A 149 -4.58 17.54 -17.26
N ASP A 150 -5.50 17.18 -18.15
CA ASP A 150 -6.36 18.13 -18.86
C ASP A 150 -7.31 18.89 -17.92
N CYS A 151 -7.94 18.21 -16.96
CA CYS A 151 -8.81 18.87 -15.99
C CYS A 151 -8.02 19.91 -15.20
N LEU A 152 -6.89 19.49 -14.62
CA LEU A 152 -6.06 20.35 -13.79
C LEU A 152 -5.53 21.53 -14.60
N ALA A 153 -5.06 21.33 -15.83
CA ALA A 153 -4.57 22.39 -16.70
C ALA A 153 -5.66 23.44 -17.00
N ARG A 154 -6.92 23.03 -17.11
CA ARG A 154 -8.07 23.94 -17.33
C ARG A 154 -8.58 24.62 -16.05
N GLY A 155 -7.90 24.43 -14.91
CA GLY A 155 -8.33 24.96 -13.62
C GLY A 155 -9.50 24.19 -12.99
N GLN A 156 -9.74 22.95 -13.44
CA GLN A 156 -10.87 22.12 -13.03
C GLN A 156 -10.40 20.90 -12.24
N GLN A 157 -11.26 20.41 -11.35
CA GLN A 157 -11.01 19.13 -10.67
C GLN A 157 -11.60 17.97 -11.49
N PRO A 158 -10.91 16.82 -11.58
CA PRO A 158 -11.45 15.62 -12.21
C PRO A 158 -12.66 15.08 -11.43
N ASP A 159 -13.57 14.41 -12.15
CA ASP A 159 -14.73 13.74 -11.58
C ASP A 159 -14.29 12.62 -10.62
N GLN A 160 -14.82 12.66 -9.39
CA GLN A 160 -14.54 11.68 -8.37
C GLN A 160 -14.97 10.27 -8.78
N ALA A 161 -16.11 10.12 -9.47
CA ALA A 161 -16.62 8.80 -9.84
C ALA A 161 -15.65 8.07 -10.80
N ARG A 162 -15.07 8.81 -11.75
CA ARG A 162 -14.04 8.28 -12.65
C ARG A 162 -12.75 7.91 -11.91
N ILE A 163 -12.39 8.67 -10.89
CA ILE A 163 -11.24 8.32 -10.04
C ILE A 163 -11.51 7.02 -9.29
N ASP A 164 -12.72 6.84 -8.76
CA ASP A 164 -13.09 5.66 -7.97
C ASP A 164 -13.14 4.37 -8.78
N ASP A 165 -13.57 4.47 -10.03
CA ASP A 165 -13.61 3.35 -10.98
C ASP A 165 -12.22 2.79 -11.33
N VAL A 166 -11.16 3.62 -11.33
CA VAL A 166 -9.81 3.19 -11.71
C VAL A 166 -8.84 3.13 -10.53
N GLY A 167 -8.85 4.14 -9.66
CA GLY A 167 -8.10 4.18 -8.40
C GLY A 167 -6.60 4.47 -8.50
N TYR A 168 -6.03 4.66 -9.70
CA TYR A 168 -4.61 4.98 -9.87
C TYR A 168 -4.33 5.78 -11.16
N LEU A 169 -3.23 6.56 -11.14
CA LEU A 169 -2.69 7.26 -12.31
C LEU A 169 -1.47 6.56 -12.93
N MET A 170 -0.72 5.81 -12.13
CA MET A 170 0.28 4.87 -12.62
C MET A 170 0.11 3.51 -11.95
N ARG A 171 0.39 2.46 -12.72
CA ARG A 171 0.38 1.08 -12.26
C ARG A 171 1.80 0.56 -12.17
N THR A 172 2.22 0.17 -10.96
CA THR A 172 3.49 -0.52 -10.75
C THR A 172 3.35 -2.00 -11.12
N THR A 173 4.34 -2.54 -11.83
CA THR A 173 4.31 -3.96 -12.25
C THR A 173 5.19 -4.87 -11.41
N ALA A 174 6.17 -4.33 -10.70
CA ALA A 174 6.98 -5.05 -9.74
C ALA A 174 7.77 -4.10 -8.83
N VAL A 175 8.08 -4.56 -7.62
CA VAL A 175 9.13 -4.01 -6.76
C VAL A 175 10.09 -5.14 -6.44
N TYR A 176 11.32 -5.02 -6.92
CA TYR A 176 12.37 -6.02 -6.83
C TYR A 176 13.37 -5.60 -5.75
N GLY A 177 13.63 -6.47 -4.78
CA GLY A 177 14.67 -6.27 -3.76
C GLY A 177 15.53 -7.52 -3.61
N SER A 178 16.21 -7.63 -2.47
CA SER A 178 16.93 -8.85 -2.04
C SER A 178 17.94 -9.37 -3.07
N GLY A 179 18.92 -8.54 -3.44
CA GLY A 179 20.01 -8.95 -4.32
C GLY A 179 19.71 -8.88 -5.82
N LYS A 180 18.44 -8.73 -6.22
CA LYS A 180 18.08 -8.73 -7.64
C LYS A 180 18.73 -7.56 -8.38
N PHE A 181 19.27 -7.82 -9.57
CA PHE A 181 19.98 -6.86 -10.42
C PHE A 181 21.28 -6.28 -9.81
N GLY A 182 21.81 -6.90 -8.74
CA GLY A 182 22.95 -6.38 -8.00
C GLY A 182 22.57 -5.43 -6.86
N ALA A 183 21.27 -5.27 -6.58
CA ALA A 183 20.78 -4.49 -5.44
C ALA A 183 21.27 -5.08 -4.12
N ALA A 184 21.15 -4.32 -3.04
CA ALA A 184 21.42 -4.82 -1.70
C ALA A 184 20.61 -6.10 -1.40
N ASP A 185 21.27 -7.06 -0.78
CA ASP A 185 20.57 -8.20 -0.18
C ASP A 185 20.11 -7.88 1.25
N ARG A 186 19.47 -8.87 1.88
CA ARG A 186 18.95 -8.72 3.23
C ARG A 186 20.06 -8.66 4.27
N GLU A 187 21.26 -9.21 4.04
CA GLU A 187 22.35 -9.18 5.02
C GLU A 187 22.82 -7.75 5.28
N LYS A 188 22.92 -6.96 4.20
CA LYS A 188 23.30 -5.54 4.27
C LYS A 188 22.38 -4.69 5.16
N THR A 189 21.08 -4.99 5.19
CA THR A 189 20.09 -4.18 5.93
C THR A 189 19.54 -4.91 7.16
N ALA A 190 20.02 -6.12 7.45
CA ALA A 190 19.45 -7.03 8.44
C ALA A 190 19.42 -6.50 9.86
N HIS A 191 20.33 -5.59 10.17
CA HIS A 191 20.56 -5.02 11.49
C HIS A 191 19.84 -3.67 11.69
N ARG A 192 19.16 -3.15 10.66
CA ARG A 192 18.49 -1.86 10.71
C ARG A 192 17.08 -2.02 11.23
N ASP A 193 16.75 -1.33 12.31
CA ASP A 193 15.47 -1.48 12.98
C ASP A 193 14.29 -1.19 12.05
N GLU A 194 14.40 -0.16 11.21
CA GLU A 194 13.38 0.27 10.25
C GLU A 194 13.04 -0.78 9.18
N PHE A 195 13.94 -1.74 8.94
CA PHE A 195 13.76 -2.81 7.96
C PHE A 195 13.66 -4.21 8.58
N GLN A 196 13.46 -4.31 9.90
CA GLN A 196 13.21 -5.60 10.55
C GLN A 196 11.88 -6.23 10.14
N ALA A 197 10.84 -5.40 10.00
CA ALA A 197 9.54 -5.90 9.56
C ALA A 197 9.63 -6.36 8.09
N PRO A 198 8.81 -7.35 7.67
CA PRO A 198 8.81 -7.79 6.28
C PRO A 198 8.43 -6.66 5.31
N PHE A 199 9.06 -6.70 4.13
CA PHE A 199 8.76 -5.86 2.96
C PHE A 199 8.92 -4.34 3.14
N GLN A 200 9.61 -3.84 4.17
CA GLN A 200 9.72 -2.39 4.39
C GLN A 200 10.50 -1.68 3.27
N ILE A 201 11.52 -2.33 2.72
CA ILE A 201 12.33 -1.84 1.58
C ILE A 201 11.50 -1.73 0.30
N GLU A 202 10.46 -2.54 0.15
CA GLU A 202 9.55 -2.52 -0.99
C GLU A 202 8.35 -1.59 -0.74
N MET A 203 7.91 -1.44 0.51
CA MET A 203 6.78 -0.57 0.87
C MET A 203 7.17 0.91 0.89
N LEU A 204 8.38 1.27 1.33
CA LEU A 204 8.85 2.66 1.32
C LEU A 204 8.85 3.29 -0.08
N PRO A 205 9.47 2.69 -1.12
CA PRO A 205 9.43 3.24 -2.46
C PRO A 205 8.01 3.22 -3.02
N ALA A 206 7.19 2.20 -2.73
CA ALA A 206 5.78 2.20 -3.10
C ALA A 206 5.01 3.42 -2.56
N PHE A 207 5.27 3.80 -1.30
CA PHE A 207 4.72 5.03 -0.71
C PHE A 207 5.22 6.30 -1.40
N LEU A 208 6.52 6.40 -1.67
CA LEU A 208 7.14 7.56 -2.32
C LEU A 208 6.73 7.68 -3.80
N THR A 209 6.60 6.57 -4.53
CA THR A 209 6.10 6.54 -5.91
C THR A 209 4.70 7.12 -5.99
N ARG A 210 3.83 6.82 -5.01
CA ARG A 210 2.50 7.44 -4.96
C ARG A 210 2.59 8.97 -4.90
N ALA A 211 3.52 9.53 -4.12
CA ALA A 211 3.73 10.98 -4.09
C ALA A 211 4.25 11.50 -5.44
N PHE A 212 5.26 10.85 -6.00
CA PHE A 212 5.81 11.17 -7.32
C PHE A 212 4.75 11.25 -8.42
N VAL A 213 3.86 10.26 -8.49
CA VAL A 213 2.82 10.19 -9.51
C VAL A 213 1.87 11.38 -9.43
N MET A 214 1.47 11.77 -8.22
CA MET A 214 0.58 12.91 -8.01
C MET A 214 1.30 14.23 -8.30
N ASP A 215 2.57 14.34 -7.92
CA ASP A 215 3.36 15.55 -8.22
C ASP A 215 3.62 15.69 -9.73
N LEU A 216 3.85 14.57 -10.43
CA LEU A 216 4.07 14.57 -11.87
C LEU A 216 2.83 15.01 -12.65
N VAL A 217 1.63 14.55 -12.26
CA VAL A 217 0.40 14.96 -12.96
C VAL A 217 0.12 16.46 -12.79
N GLU A 218 0.34 17.00 -11.58
CA GLU A 218 0.18 18.43 -11.28
C GLU A 218 1.25 19.27 -11.99
N HIS A 219 2.50 18.81 -12.02
CA HIS A 219 3.59 19.46 -12.73
C HIS A 219 3.34 19.55 -14.24
N LEU A 220 2.89 18.47 -14.87
CA LEU A 220 2.57 18.48 -16.30
C LEU A 220 1.38 19.39 -16.61
N ALA A 221 0.38 19.47 -15.73
CA ALA A 221 -0.71 20.41 -15.87
C ALA A 221 -0.21 21.87 -15.79
N ALA A 222 0.66 22.17 -14.83
CA ALA A 222 1.27 23.48 -14.66
C ALA A 222 2.14 23.89 -15.85
N LEU A 223 2.94 22.97 -16.40
CA LEU A 223 3.72 23.25 -17.61
C LEU A 223 2.83 23.45 -18.85
N ARG A 224 1.69 22.76 -18.93
CA ARG A 224 0.74 22.88 -20.04
C ARG A 224 -0.02 24.20 -20.02
N ALA A 225 -0.43 24.67 -18.84
CA ALA A 225 -1.21 25.90 -18.70
C ALA A 225 -0.87 26.63 -17.38
N PRO A 226 0.27 27.36 -17.32
CA PRO A 226 0.76 27.96 -16.08
C PRO A 226 -0.22 28.92 -15.40
N GLU A 227 -1.04 29.62 -16.18
CA GLU A 227 -1.99 30.63 -15.69
C GLU A 227 -3.27 30.05 -15.09
N THR A 228 -3.65 28.83 -15.49
CA THR A 228 -4.94 28.23 -15.11
C THR A 228 -4.79 26.94 -14.33
N ALA A 229 -3.62 26.30 -14.34
CA ALA A 229 -3.43 25.01 -13.71
C ALA A 229 -3.70 25.05 -12.20
N VAL A 230 -4.45 24.07 -11.71
CA VAL A 230 -4.73 23.89 -10.27
C VAL A 230 -4.17 22.56 -9.76
N PRO A 231 -3.74 22.47 -8.49
CA PRO A 231 -3.37 21.20 -7.89
C PRO A 231 -4.61 20.31 -7.67
N LEU A 232 -4.39 19.01 -7.46
CA LEU A 232 -5.47 18.12 -7.05
C LEU A 232 -6.00 18.53 -5.67
N ALA A 233 -7.32 18.62 -5.55
CA ALA A 233 -7.97 18.86 -4.28
C ALA A 233 -7.58 17.73 -3.28
N PRO A 234 -7.27 18.05 -2.01
CA PRO A 234 -6.74 17.07 -1.05
C PRO A 234 -7.64 15.86 -0.79
N ASN A 235 -8.96 15.99 -0.97
CA ASN A 235 -9.90 14.88 -0.87
C ASN A 235 -9.77 13.92 -2.07
N LEU A 236 -9.62 14.44 -3.29
CA LEU A 236 -9.43 13.64 -4.51
C LEU A 236 -8.04 12.99 -4.54
N ARG A 237 -6.99 13.75 -4.18
CA ARG A 237 -5.61 13.25 -4.12
C ARG A 237 -5.45 12.03 -3.20
N ARG A 238 -6.30 11.90 -2.16
CA ARG A 238 -6.30 10.75 -1.24
C ARG A 238 -6.94 9.48 -1.81
N ARG A 239 -7.69 9.58 -2.90
CA ARG A 239 -8.39 8.46 -3.54
C ARG A 239 -7.49 7.65 -4.47
N PHE A 240 -6.40 8.24 -4.93
CA PHE A 240 -5.41 7.53 -5.73
C PHE A 240 -4.51 6.64 -4.86
N GLY A 241 -4.36 5.39 -5.30
CA GLY A 241 -3.24 4.53 -4.94
C GLY A 241 -2.19 4.49 -6.05
N ILE A 242 -1.34 3.47 -5.98
CA ILE A 242 -0.52 3.00 -7.09
C ILE A 242 -1.08 1.65 -7.49
N GLY A 243 -1.46 1.48 -8.76
CA GLY A 243 -2.08 0.23 -9.20
C GLY A 243 -1.06 -0.91 -9.06
N ASN A 244 -1.45 -2.05 -8.51
CA ASN A 244 -0.64 -3.27 -8.53
C ASN A 244 -1.59 -4.46 -8.56
N SER A 245 -1.50 -5.33 -9.55
CA SER A 245 -2.11 -6.66 -9.50
C SER A 245 -1.78 -7.44 -10.77
N THR A 246 -0.75 -8.26 -10.74
CA THR A 246 -0.73 -9.45 -11.61
C THR A 246 -0.93 -10.73 -10.81
N GLY A 247 -0.69 -10.71 -9.48
CA GLY A 247 -0.80 -11.88 -8.60
C GLY A 247 0.19 -13.02 -8.91
N LEU A 248 0.95 -12.92 -10.01
CA LEU A 248 1.84 -13.96 -10.52
C LEU A 248 2.93 -14.33 -9.52
N GLY A 249 3.49 -13.35 -8.80
CA GLY A 249 4.47 -13.61 -7.76
C GLY A 249 3.87 -14.24 -6.49
N MET A 250 2.56 -14.12 -6.28
CA MET A 250 1.93 -14.56 -5.04
C MET A 250 1.81 -16.08 -4.97
N ALA A 251 1.45 -16.77 -6.05
CA ALA A 251 1.34 -18.24 -6.03
C ALA A 251 2.69 -18.94 -5.72
N PRO A 252 3.81 -18.62 -6.39
CA PRO A 252 5.12 -19.17 -6.02
C PRO A 252 5.54 -18.75 -4.61
N PHE A 253 5.24 -17.52 -4.19
CA PHE A 253 5.57 -17.06 -2.84
C PHE A 253 4.86 -17.89 -1.76
N LEU A 254 3.57 -18.20 -1.95
CA LEU A 254 2.82 -19.02 -1.01
C LEU A 254 3.40 -20.44 -0.88
N LEU A 255 3.87 -21.00 -1.99
CA LEU A 255 4.46 -22.34 -2.05
C LEU A 255 5.88 -22.39 -1.47
N ASN A 256 6.70 -21.38 -1.77
CA ASN A 256 8.12 -21.38 -1.42
C ASN A 256 8.43 -20.82 -0.03
N HIS A 257 7.48 -20.12 0.61
CA HIS A 257 7.69 -19.50 1.93
C HIS A 257 6.63 -19.88 2.98
N PRO A 258 6.36 -21.18 3.21
CA PRO A 258 5.34 -21.63 4.15
C PRO A 258 5.61 -21.18 5.60
N ALA A 259 6.87 -21.12 6.02
CA ALA A 259 7.25 -20.64 7.36
C ALA A 259 6.90 -19.16 7.56
N LEU A 260 7.09 -18.32 6.52
CA LEU A 260 6.75 -16.90 6.59
C LEU A 260 5.24 -16.69 6.68
N LEU A 261 4.46 -17.45 5.90
CA LEU A 261 3.00 -17.45 6.01
C LEU A 261 2.54 -17.93 7.39
N ASN A 262 3.09 -19.04 7.88
CA ASN A 262 2.80 -19.54 9.22
C ASN A 262 3.02 -18.44 10.26
N ASN A 263 4.17 -17.75 10.24
CA ASN A 263 4.48 -16.71 11.19
C ASN A 263 3.55 -15.50 11.07
N TRP A 264 3.15 -15.13 9.85
CA TRP A 264 2.19 -14.05 9.64
C TRP A 264 0.81 -14.40 10.20
N ILE A 265 0.32 -15.61 9.93
CA ILE A 265 -0.97 -16.08 10.45
C ILE A 265 -0.91 -16.26 11.97
N ALA A 266 0.17 -16.83 12.50
CA ALA A 266 0.39 -16.97 13.94
C ALA A 266 0.36 -15.61 14.65
N ALA A 267 1.03 -14.58 14.11
CA ALA A 267 0.99 -13.23 14.67
C ALA A 267 -0.43 -12.64 14.69
N ARG A 268 -1.25 -12.94 13.66
CA ARG A 268 -2.65 -12.53 13.61
C ARG A 268 -3.51 -13.29 14.63
N GLU A 269 -3.33 -14.60 14.74
CA GLU A 269 -4.11 -15.41 15.69
C GLU A 269 -3.74 -15.09 17.13
N GLU A 270 -2.46 -14.83 17.43
CA GLU A 270 -1.99 -14.34 18.72
C GLU A 270 -2.66 -13.01 19.08
N ALA A 271 -2.73 -12.07 18.13
CA ALA A 271 -3.40 -10.79 18.34
C ALA A 271 -4.91 -10.99 18.64
N LEU A 272 -5.58 -11.89 17.93
CA LEU A 272 -7.01 -12.19 18.18
C LEU A 272 -7.23 -12.85 19.54
N ALA A 273 -6.41 -13.85 19.88
CA ALA A 273 -6.43 -14.53 21.18
C ALA A 273 -6.33 -13.53 22.34
N ARG A 274 -5.37 -12.60 22.26
CA ARG A 274 -5.19 -11.54 23.26
C ARG A 274 -6.41 -10.63 23.38
N ILE A 275 -7.01 -10.22 22.26
CA ILE A 275 -8.20 -9.35 22.27
C ILE A 275 -9.42 -10.08 22.84
N HIS A 276 -9.62 -11.36 22.52
CA HIS A 276 -10.73 -12.14 23.05
C HIS A 276 -10.62 -12.37 24.56
N ALA A 277 -9.39 -12.47 25.08
CA ALA A 277 -9.11 -12.65 26.49
C ALA A 277 -9.31 -11.36 27.33
N LEU A 278 -9.53 -10.20 26.71
CA LEU A 278 -9.73 -8.96 27.45
C LEU A 278 -11.04 -9.02 28.26
N PRO A 279 -11.01 -8.79 29.59
CA PRO A 279 -12.18 -8.92 30.45
C PRO A 279 -13.26 -7.86 30.15
N GLY A 280 -12.88 -6.73 29.57
CA GLY A 280 -13.75 -5.62 29.20
C GLY A 280 -13.03 -4.65 28.26
N ALA A 281 -13.77 -3.77 27.59
CA ALA A 281 -13.20 -2.62 26.89
C ALA A 281 -13.40 -1.34 27.70
N ARG A 282 -12.44 -0.41 27.61
CA ARG A 282 -12.66 0.96 28.07
C ARG A 282 -13.75 1.64 27.23
N PRO A 283 -14.58 2.55 27.77
CA PRO A 283 -15.64 3.23 27.02
C PRO A 283 -15.15 3.86 25.71
N GLU A 284 -13.96 4.46 25.70
CA GLU A 284 -13.39 5.10 24.50
C GLU A 284 -13.02 4.08 23.43
N ALA A 285 -12.54 2.90 23.85
CA ALA A 285 -12.22 1.81 22.94
C ALA A 285 -13.49 1.16 22.36
N ALA A 286 -14.54 1.00 23.17
CA ALA A 286 -15.84 0.55 22.72
C ALA A 286 -16.44 1.52 21.70
N GLN A 287 -16.43 2.83 21.98
CA GLN A 287 -16.91 3.85 21.04
C GLN A 287 -16.07 3.86 19.75
N SER A 288 -14.74 3.81 19.86
CA SER A 288 -13.86 3.75 18.69
C SER A 288 -14.18 2.54 17.80
N PHE A 289 -14.48 1.38 18.38
CA PHE A 289 -14.86 0.20 17.63
C PHE A 289 -16.18 0.41 16.86
N ARG A 290 -17.19 1.02 17.49
CA ARG A 290 -18.46 1.38 16.83
C ARG A 290 -18.22 2.32 15.66
N ASP A 291 -17.39 3.35 15.83
CA ASP A 291 -17.05 4.30 14.78
C ASP A 291 -16.29 3.64 13.62
N PHE A 292 -15.42 2.67 13.91
CA PHE A 292 -14.74 1.88 12.88
C PHE A 292 -15.71 0.94 12.17
N ALA A 293 -16.64 0.29 12.87
CA ALA A 293 -17.66 -0.56 12.26
C ALA A 293 -18.58 0.23 11.32
N ALA A 294 -19.04 1.40 11.74
CA ALA A 294 -19.85 2.30 10.90
C ALA A 294 -19.09 2.74 9.64
N ARG A 295 -17.80 3.10 9.77
CA ARG A 295 -16.95 3.43 8.61
C ARG A 295 -16.69 2.23 7.71
N ALA A 296 -16.45 1.05 8.27
CA ALA A 296 -16.25 -0.17 7.49
C ALA A 296 -17.52 -0.53 6.69
N ARG A 297 -18.70 -0.32 7.28
CA ARG A 297 -20.00 -0.51 6.62
C ARG A 297 -20.14 0.42 5.43
N LEU A 298 -19.89 1.72 5.62
CA LEU A 298 -19.90 2.70 4.52
C LEU A 298 -18.88 2.32 3.44
N HIS A 299 -17.67 1.93 3.84
CA HIS A 299 -16.62 1.55 2.90
C HIS A 299 -17.01 0.33 2.04
N ALA A 300 -17.69 -0.67 2.61
CA ALA A 300 -18.16 -1.85 1.87
C ALA A 300 -19.15 -1.47 0.76
N THR A 301 -20.01 -0.47 0.97
CA THR A 301 -20.97 -0.01 -0.07
C THR A 301 -20.30 0.62 -1.29
N GLY A 302 -19.05 1.07 -1.16
CA GLY A 302 -18.28 1.64 -2.27
C GLY A 302 -17.57 0.59 -3.12
N TRP A 303 -17.66 -0.71 -2.80
CA TRP A 303 -16.96 -1.75 -3.54
C TRP A 303 -17.78 -2.23 -4.73
N GLN A 304 -17.13 -2.32 -5.88
CA GLN A 304 -17.74 -2.75 -7.12
C GLN A 304 -16.90 -3.86 -7.75
N SER A 305 -17.55 -4.76 -8.47
CA SER A 305 -16.88 -5.81 -9.22
C SER A 305 -17.73 -6.22 -10.41
N GLU A 306 -17.09 -6.59 -11.50
CA GLU A 306 -17.75 -7.20 -12.66
C GLU A 306 -17.82 -8.73 -12.54
N HIS A 307 -17.07 -9.32 -11.59
CA HIS A 307 -16.98 -10.77 -11.47
C HIS A 307 -18.19 -11.32 -10.69
N PRO A 308 -19.00 -12.26 -11.24
CA PRO A 308 -20.24 -12.72 -10.60
C PRO A 308 -20.08 -13.22 -9.16
N ILE A 309 -19.03 -14.01 -8.89
CA ILE A 309 -18.74 -14.50 -7.53
C ILE A 309 -18.45 -13.34 -6.55
N GLN A 310 -17.76 -12.29 -7.01
CA GLN A 310 -17.44 -11.16 -6.14
C GLN A 310 -18.68 -10.31 -5.88
N ILE A 311 -19.54 -10.10 -6.89
CA ILE A 311 -20.82 -9.41 -6.72
C ILE A 311 -21.65 -10.05 -5.60
N ALA A 312 -21.81 -11.37 -5.63
CA ALA A 312 -22.52 -12.10 -4.58
C ALA A 312 -21.86 -11.93 -3.20
N LYS A 313 -20.53 -12.08 -3.12
CA LYS A 313 -19.79 -11.88 -1.86
C LYS A 313 -19.89 -10.46 -1.30
N LEU A 314 -19.96 -9.45 -2.18
CA LEU A 314 -20.12 -8.06 -1.77
C LEU A 314 -21.51 -7.80 -1.19
N GLN A 315 -22.55 -8.43 -1.75
CA GLN A 315 -23.90 -8.38 -1.20
C GLN A 315 -23.95 -9.04 0.19
N ASP A 316 -23.36 -10.22 0.33
CA ASP A 316 -23.24 -10.92 1.62
C ASP A 316 -22.48 -10.07 2.65
N LEU A 317 -21.36 -9.47 2.26
CA LEU A 317 -20.58 -8.58 3.11
C LEU A 317 -21.39 -7.36 3.57
N CYS A 318 -22.15 -6.73 2.69
CA CYS A 318 -22.99 -5.59 3.06
C CYS A 318 -24.06 -6.01 4.09
N ALA A 319 -24.73 -7.14 3.86
CA ALA A 319 -25.70 -7.69 4.80
C ALA A 319 -25.05 -8.05 6.16
N ASP A 320 -23.84 -8.63 6.16
CA ASP A 320 -23.07 -8.88 7.37
C ASP A 320 -22.74 -7.60 8.14
N MET A 321 -22.36 -6.54 7.43
CA MET A 321 -22.06 -5.24 8.03
C MET A 321 -23.31 -4.56 8.61
N ASP A 322 -24.48 -4.73 7.98
CA ASP A 322 -25.77 -4.28 8.52
C ASP A 322 -26.11 -5.01 9.82
N ARG A 323 -26.02 -6.35 9.81
CA ARG A 323 -26.22 -7.18 11.02
C ARG A 323 -25.27 -6.80 12.15
N LEU A 324 -24.01 -6.54 11.82
CA LEU A 324 -23.02 -6.08 12.81
C LEU A 324 -23.41 -4.72 13.37
N ALA A 325 -23.80 -3.76 12.52
CA ALA A 325 -24.21 -2.44 12.97
C ALA A 325 -25.43 -2.50 13.90
N GLU A 326 -26.44 -3.31 13.57
CA GLU A 326 -27.61 -3.54 14.40
C GLU A 326 -27.23 -4.17 15.75
N TYR A 327 -26.48 -5.28 15.74
CA TYR A 327 -26.01 -5.93 16.98
C TYR A 327 -25.27 -4.96 17.89
N LEU A 328 -24.44 -4.09 17.30
CA LEU A 328 -23.68 -3.11 18.07
C LEU A 328 -24.57 -2.05 18.73
N GLN A 329 -25.80 -1.79 18.30
CA GLN A 329 -26.65 -0.78 18.97
C GLN A 329 -26.91 -1.09 20.44
N SER A 330 -27.08 -2.37 20.77
CA SER A 330 -27.37 -2.83 22.14
C SER A 330 -26.26 -3.68 22.77
N ALA A 331 -25.22 -4.06 22.01
CA ALA A 331 -24.13 -4.87 22.54
C ALA A 331 -23.37 -4.13 23.65
N ASP A 332 -23.29 -4.74 24.83
CA ASP A 332 -22.42 -4.30 25.91
C ASP A 332 -20.97 -4.69 25.59
N LEU A 333 -20.18 -3.69 25.21
CA LEU A 333 -18.75 -3.84 24.92
C LEU A 333 -17.86 -3.59 26.15
N THR A 334 -18.43 -3.25 27.30
CA THR A 334 -17.67 -2.88 28.51
C THR A 334 -17.69 -3.97 29.58
N GLY A 335 -18.74 -4.80 29.59
CA GLY A 335 -18.85 -5.96 30.47
C GLY A 335 -18.05 -7.16 30.01
N ASN A 336 -18.28 -8.31 30.66
CA ASN A 336 -17.42 -9.48 30.61
C ASN A 336 -17.11 -10.00 29.19
N LEU A 337 -15.82 -10.14 28.88
CA LEU A 337 -15.26 -10.73 27.65
C LEU A 337 -15.97 -10.26 26.36
N PRO A 338 -16.10 -8.93 26.14
CA PRO A 338 -17.02 -8.37 25.16
C PRO A 338 -16.61 -8.73 23.73
N TRP A 339 -15.31 -8.74 23.46
CA TRP A 339 -14.77 -9.09 22.15
C TRP A 339 -14.95 -10.57 21.83
N ASN A 340 -14.82 -11.47 22.83
CA ASN A 340 -15.10 -12.87 22.63
C ASN A 340 -16.60 -13.11 22.38
N ARG A 341 -17.49 -12.42 23.11
CA ARG A 341 -18.95 -12.48 22.86
C ARG A 341 -19.28 -12.05 21.43
N LEU A 342 -18.75 -10.90 21.00
CA LEU A 342 -18.93 -10.40 19.63
C LEU A 342 -18.38 -11.40 18.59
N TRP A 343 -17.21 -11.97 18.83
CA TRP A 343 -16.61 -12.94 17.93
C TRP A 343 -17.45 -14.22 17.80
N LEU A 344 -17.94 -14.75 18.92
CA LEU A 344 -18.79 -15.95 18.94
C LEU A 344 -20.14 -15.69 18.27
N TRP A 345 -20.72 -14.50 18.46
CA TRP A 345 -21.92 -14.07 17.75
C TRP A 345 -21.72 -14.07 16.23
N GLY A 346 -20.57 -13.59 15.74
CA GLY A 346 -20.26 -13.51 14.32
C GLY A 346 -19.81 -14.83 13.67
N LYS A 347 -19.75 -15.96 14.39
CA LYS A 347 -19.44 -17.25 13.77
C LYS A 347 -20.62 -17.72 12.91
N PRO A 348 -20.37 -18.20 11.67
CA PRO A 348 -21.41 -18.89 10.90
C PRO A 348 -21.95 -20.05 11.75
N ARG A 349 -23.28 -20.14 11.85
CA ARG A 349 -23.95 -21.26 12.53
C ARG A 349 -23.87 -22.52 11.69
#